data_AF-A0A9E0CCX6-F1
#
_entry.id   AF-A0A9E0CCX6-F1
#
_cell.length_a   1.000
_cell.length_b   1.000
_cell.length_c   1.000
_cell.angle_alpha   90.00
_cell.angle_beta   90.00
_cell.angle_gamma   90.00
#
_symmetry.space_group_name_H-M   'P 1'
#
loop_
_entity.id
_entity.type
_entity.pdbx_description
1 polymer ?
#
loop_
_entity_poly.entity_id
_entity_poly.type
_entity_poly.pdbx_seq_one_letter_code
_entity_poly.pdbx_strand_id
1 'polypeptide(L)'
;MIDNTINQNAASDPPLSELENTTAEQENRSISPFQQEPYPEIFIGLVSPLGVDLDTVCEELSEALVEVGYSPEIVRLSDVFQVNTIRKIHNTTLKEDPVDDRIKSYMEAGNKLRKNLDRKDALALLAVTQIRDKRKQKGQDADRFISSKAYILRSFKNKDEIDTLRNIYGSSFFVISAYSSRNKRKNNLAKRIEHSKGKAKGHDSNAISEGLIDTDYEEENDEHGQDVKSAFPMGDLFVNVEETRPQLQKSIKRFIHSLFGYPYNTPTKNEFGMFLAFSVALRSADLSRQVGAAILNTEGDLLAIGCNEVPKFGGGQYWEDDSLQKARDFEIGYDSSAKMKRELLEQTIRIMKDDGYIKSDQEISEIANSLLKGSLRNADIANLLEFGRMIHAEMAAISDAAKRGISLKGATIYCTTFPCHMCARHIISAGIVKVIYVEPYPKGKAQQLHSDSIAVDVSDHVESKVEFSPFVGISPYRFHDFFKHGKIKDEHGNNIKWRANESKPKIKIYNAASYTEHEKDVVRLISEVISEYEKKNSMDKG
;
A
#
# COMPACT_ATOMS: atom_id res chain seq x y z
N MET A 1 72.85 22.57 29.20
CA MET A 1 72.10 21.31 28.99
C MET A 1 70.81 21.74 28.30
N ILE A 2 70.64 21.45 26.99
CA ILE A 2 69.91 20.26 26.50
C ILE A 2 68.49 20.29 27.11
N ASP A 3 67.36 20.44 26.41
CA ASP A 3 67.00 20.24 25.01
C ASP A 3 65.54 20.72 24.80
N ASN A 4 65.16 21.00 23.55
CA ASN A 4 63.94 20.55 22.82
C ASN A 4 62.57 20.48 23.57
N THR A 5 61.40 20.90 23.07
CA THR A 5 60.91 21.08 21.69
C THR A 5 59.44 21.51 21.70
N ILE A 6 58.97 22.11 20.58
CA ILE A 6 57.62 21.98 19.96
C ILE A 6 56.44 22.70 20.67
N ASN A 7 55.57 23.50 20.02
CA ASN A 7 55.50 24.05 18.67
C ASN A 7 54.38 25.11 18.69
N GLN A 8 54.65 26.31 18.19
CA GLN A 8 53.63 27.28 17.78
C GLN A 8 53.06 26.79 16.44
N ASN A 9 51.74 26.82 16.25
CA ASN A 9 51.13 27.05 14.94
C ASN A 9 49.64 27.32 15.11
N ALA A 10 49.29 28.60 15.04
CA ALA A 10 47.97 29.06 14.66
C ALA A 10 47.81 28.78 13.16
N ALA A 11 46.91 27.86 12.79
CA ALA A 11 46.52 27.66 11.41
C ALA A 11 45.36 28.60 11.08
N SER A 12 45.67 29.56 10.22
CA SER A 12 44.76 30.48 9.54
C SER A 12 43.67 29.74 8.75
N ASP A 13 42.43 30.23 8.82
CA ASP A 13 41.38 29.87 7.87
C ASP A 13 41.84 30.14 6.42
N PRO A 14 41.51 29.27 5.45
CA PRO A 14 41.95 29.47 4.07
C PRO A 14 41.13 30.59 3.40
N PRO A 15 41.71 31.36 2.46
CA PRO A 15 40.99 32.42 1.77
C PRO A 15 40.03 31.87 0.71
N LEU A 16 38.86 32.49 0.60
CA LEU A 16 37.85 32.33 -0.46
C LEU A 16 38.36 32.85 -1.82
N SER A 17 39.43 32.27 -2.38
CA SER A 17 40.00 32.72 -3.66
C SER A 17 40.24 31.61 -4.70
N GLU A 18 39.60 30.44 -4.58
CA GLU A 18 39.66 29.38 -5.60
C GLU A 18 38.38 29.27 -6.44
N LEU A 19 37.80 30.40 -6.86
CA LEU A 19 36.61 30.42 -7.74
C LEU A 19 36.86 30.99 -9.14
N GLU A 20 38.11 31.17 -9.55
CA GLU A 20 38.42 31.67 -10.90
C GLU A 20 39.46 30.80 -11.62
N ASN A 21 38.92 30.03 -12.57
CA ASN A 21 39.50 29.57 -13.84
C ASN A 21 39.49 28.05 -14.06
N THR A 22 38.40 27.58 -14.68
CA THR A 22 38.48 26.54 -15.71
C THR A 22 37.70 27.00 -16.94
N THR A 23 38.44 27.49 -17.92
CA THR A 23 37.96 27.69 -19.29
C THR A 23 37.71 26.33 -19.93
N ALA A 24 36.45 25.95 -20.07
CA ALA A 24 35.97 25.05 -21.11
C ALA A 24 34.58 25.53 -21.54
N GLU A 25 34.50 26.05 -22.76
CA GLU A 25 33.25 26.39 -23.42
C GLU A 25 32.39 25.13 -23.59
N GLN A 26 31.44 24.94 -22.69
CA GLN A 26 30.14 24.34 -22.98
C GLN A 26 29.10 25.15 -22.22
N GLU A 27 28.02 25.52 -22.91
CA GLU A 27 26.88 26.24 -22.39
C GLU A 27 26.21 25.48 -21.24
N ASN A 28 26.79 25.54 -20.05
CA ASN A 28 26.19 25.05 -18.83
C ASN A 28 25.90 26.29 -17.97
N ARG A 29 24.75 26.91 -18.22
CA ARG A 29 24.18 27.85 -17.22
C ARG A 29 24.21 27.08 -15.90
N SER A 30 24.88 27.62 -14.88
CA SER A 30 24.83 27.06 -13.54
C SER A 30 23.37 27.08 -13.07
N ILE A 31 22.66 25.98 -13.31
CA ILE A 31 21.29 25.80 -12.85
C ILE A 31 21.37 25.87 -11.32
N SER A 32 20.66 26.84 -10.73
CA SER A 32 20.61 26.95 -9.29
C SER A 32 20.14 25.60 -8.71
N PRO A 33 20.79 25.06 -7.66
CA PRO A 33 20.32 23.83 -7.01
C PRO A 33 18.91 24.00 -6.41
N PHE A 34 18.42 25.23 -6.28
CA PHE A 34 17.08 25.57 -5.80
C PHE A 34 16.08 25.84 -6.93
N GLN A 35 16.48 25.69 -8.20
CA GLN A 35 15.56 25.82 -9.31
C GLN A 35 14.63 24.60 -9.35
N GLN A 36 13.34 24.85 -9.13
CA GLN A 36 12.29 23.84 -9.22
C GLN A 36 12.00 23.53 -10.70
N GLU A 37 11.87 22.24 -11.03
CA GLU A 37 11.40 21.81 -12.35
C GLU A 37 9.88 22.05 -12.44
N PRO A 38 9.40 22.93 -13.34
CA PRO A 38 7.99 23.29 -13.42
C PRO A 38 7.09 22.15 -13.93
N TYR A 39 7.62 21.25 -14.76
CA TYR A 39 6.86 20.17 -15.38
C TYR A 39 7.65 18.85 -15.30
N PRO A 40 7.88 18.32 -14.09
CA PRO A 40 8.68 17.11 -13.89
C PRO A 40 7.96 15.89 -14.46
N GLU A 41 8.69 14.79 -14.64
CA GLU A 41 8.06 13.49 -14.89
C GLU A 41 7.16 13.09 -13.70
N ILE A 42 6.03 12.46 -14.02
CA ILE A 42 5.09 11.89 -13.06
C ILE A 42 5.10 10.38 -13.24
N PHE A 43 5.19 9.63 -12.14
CA PHE A 43 5.15 8.18 -12.14
C PHE A 43 3.91 7.73 -11.38
N ILE A 44 3.04 6.95 -12.01
CA ILE A 44 1.80 6.48 -11.42
C ILE A 44 1.79 4.97 -11.41
N GLY A 45 1.90 4.38 -10.24
CA GLY A 45 1.78 2.95 -10.03
C GLY A 45 0.35 2.48 -9.86
N LEU A 46 0.00 1.38 -10.51
CA LEU A 46 -1.31 0.75 -10.33
C LEU A 46 -1.18 -0.51 -9.48
N VAL A 47 -1.94 -0.54 -8.39
CA VAL A 47 -2.15 -1.75 -7.60
C VAL A 47 -3.57 -2.21 -7.84
N SER A 48 -3.74 -3.46 -8.24
CA SER A 48 -5.06 -4.06 -8.26
C SER A 48 -4.97 -5.55 -8.00
N PRO A 49 -5.94 -6.08 -7.26
CA PRO A 49 -6.15 -7.51 -7.18
C PRO A 49 -6.52 -8.13 -8.53
N LEU A 50 -6.26 -9.41 -8.68
CA LEU A 50 -6.58 -10.17 -9.89
C LEU A 50 -8.09 -10.12 -10.21
N GLY A 51 -8.43 -9.88 -11.48
CA GLY A 51 -9.80 -9.80 -11.96
C GLY A 51 -10.37 -8.38 -12.06
N VAL A 52 -9.62 -7.36 -11.65
CA VAL A 52 -9.94 -5.93 -11.85
C VAL A 52 -9.64 -5.51 -13.29
N ASP A 53 -10.53 -4.72 -13.90
CA ASP A 53 -10.31 -4.10 -15.21
C ASP A 53 -9.45 -2.84 -15.08
N LEU A 54 -8.14 -3.05 -15.07
CA LEU A 54 -7.16 -1.96 -15.08
C LEU A 54 -7.05 -1.25 -16.43
N ASP A 55 -7.55 -1.84 -17.53
CA ASP A 55 -7.44 -1.20 -18.84
C ASP A 55 -8.32 0.06 -18.89
N THR A 56 -9.55 -0.03 -18.37
CA THR A 56 -10.42 1.15 -18.16
C THR A 56 -9.76 2.21 -17.26
N VAL A 57 -9.10 1.80 -16.17
CA VAL A 57 -8.38 2.76 -15.28
C VAL A 57 -7.26 3.47 -16.02
N CYS A 58 -6.46 2.75 -16.83
CA CYS A 58 -5.40 3.33 -17.65
C CYS A 58 -5.93 4.33 -18.68
N GLU A 59 -7.07 4.02 -19.33
CA GLU A 59 -7.72 4.91 -20.30
C GLU A 59 -8.11 6.24 -19.64
N GLU A 60 -8.91 6.18 -18.56
CA GLU A 60 -9.39 7.37 -17.85
C GLU A 60 -8.25 8.20 -17.25
N LEU A 61 -7.21 7.54 -16.74
CA LEU A 61 -6.02 8.20 -16.24
C LEU A 61 -5.23 8.90 -17.34
N SER A 62 -5.09 8.26 -18.50
CA SER A 62 -4.41 8.83 -19.66
C SER A 62 -5.13 10.07 -20.17
N GLU A 63 -6.46 10.01 -20.27
CA GLU A 63 -7.29 11.17 -20.66
C GLU A 63 -7.14 12.34 -19.68
N ALA A 64 -7.22 12.08 -18.37
CA ALA A 64 -7.05 13.10 -17.35
C ALA A 64 -5.66 13.75 -17.37
N LEU A 65 -4.60 12.97 -17.67
CA LEU A 65 -3.23 13.49 -17.81
C LEU A 65 -3.06 14.35 -19.08
N VAL A 66 -3.66 13.94 -20.20
CA VAL A 66 -3.64 14.73 -21.45
C VAL A 66 -4.32 16.08 -21.24
N GLU A 67 -5.43 16.13 -20.49
CA GLU A 67 -6.15 17.38 -20.19
C GLU A 67 -5.28 18.42 -19.48
N VAL A 68 -4.36 17.99 -18.62
CA VAL A 68 -3.40 18.86 -17.90
C VAL A 68 -2.07 19.03 -18.64
N GLY A 69 -1.99 18.63 -19.92
CA GLY A 69 -0.82 18.85 -20.77
C GLY A 69 0.28 17.80 -20.65
N TYR A 70 0.02 16.66 -19.99
CA TYR A 70 0.99 15.57 -19.85
C TYR A 70 0.82 14.49 -20.92
N SER A 71 1.94 13.89 -21.35
CA SER A 71 1.97 12.76 -22.28
C SER A 71 2.06 11.43 -21.53
N PRO A 72 0.96 10.66 -21.41
CA PRO A 72 0.97 9.37 -20.73
C PRO A 72 1.76 8.31 -21.53
N GLU A 73 2.36 7.37 -20.81
CA GLU A 73 3.01 6.19 -21.38
C GLU A 73 2.85 5.00 -20.42
N ILE A 74 2.23 3.93 -20.91
CA ILE A 74 1.99 2.73 -20.13
C ILE A 74 3.23 1.84 -20.17
N VAL A 75 3.66 1.37 -18.99
CA VAL A 75 4.77 0.45 -18.79
C VAL A 75 4.23 -0.79 -18.08
N ARG A 76 4.28 -1.95 -18.74
CA ARG A 76 3.86 -3.22 -18.13
C ARG A 76 5.07 -3.91 -17.50
N LEU A 77 5.02 -4.11 -16.18
CA LEU A 77 6.13 -4.72 -15.44
C LEU A 77 6.43 -6.14 -15.92
N SER A 78 5.41 -6.89 -16.33
CA SER A 78 5.55 -8.25 -16.86
C SER A 78 6.33 -8.32 -18.18
N ASP A 79 6.49 -7.22 -18.91
CA ASP A 79 7.21 -7.21 -20.19
C ASP A 79 8.70 -7.54 -19.99
N VAL A 80 9.25 -7.32 -18.77
CA VAL A 80 10.64 -7.70 -18.44
C VAL A 80 10.89 -9.19 -18.58
N PHE A 81 9.87 -10.04 -18.41
CA PHE A 81 10.04 -11.50 -18.41
C PHE A 81 10.44 -12.05 -19.78
N GLN A 82 10.18 -11.30 -20.85
CA GLN A 82 10.56 -11.69 -22.21
C GLN A 82 12.02 -11.37 -22.53
N VAL A 83 12.69 -10.56 -21.71
CA VAL A 83 14.11 -10.22 -21.90
C VAL A 83 14.96 -11.47 -21.65
N ASN A 84 15.80 -11.86 -22.61
CA ASN A 84 16.57 -13.11 -22.58
C ASN A 84 17.34 -13.36 -21.27
N THR A 85 18.00 -12.34 -20.73
CA THR A 85 18.72 -12.43 -19.45
C THR A 85 17.77 -12.72 -18.30
N ILE A 86 16.66 -12.00 -18.22
CA ILE A 86 15.62 -12.17 -17.19
C ILE A 86 14.95 -13.53 -17.31
N ARG A 87 14.70 -13.99 -18.55
CA ARG A 87 14.13 -15.31 -18.83
C ARG A 87 14.97 -16.46 -18.28
N LYS A 88 16.31 -16.35 -18.38
CA LYS A 88 17.24 -17.33 -17.80
C LYS A 88 17.22 -17.31 -16.27
N ILE A 89 17.00 -16.15 -15.67
CA ILE A 89 16.96 -16.01 -14.21
C ILE A 89 15.71 -16.67 -13.64
N HIS A 90 14.52 -16.29 -14.11
CA HIS A 90 13.29 -16.87 -13.54
C HIS A 90 13.06 -18.32 -13.98
N ASN A 91 13.62 -18.73 -15.14
CA ASN A 91 13.58 -20.11 -15.65
C ASN A 91 12.17 -20.74 -15.61
N THR A 92 11.18 -19.99 -16.10
CA THR A 92 9.78 -20.41 -16.19
C THR A 92 9.34 -20.40 -17.64
N THR A 93 8.60 -21.43 -18.06
CA THR A 93 7.92 -21.43 -19.36
C THR A 93 6.67 -20.56 -19.27
N LEU A 94 6.76 -19.34 -19.80
CA LEU A 94 5.62 -18.45 -19.90
C LEU A 94 4.59 -19.02 -20.89
N LYS A 95 3.35 -19.12 -20.45
CA LYS A 95 2.21 -19.53 -21.27
C LYS A 95 1.38 -18.29 -21.61
N GLU A 96 0.86 -18.21 -22.82
CA GLU A 96 -0.08 -17.15 -23.19
C GLU A 96 -1.54 -17.60 -23.11
N ASP A 97 -1.79 -18.91 -23.24
CA ASP A 97 -3.11 -19.50 -23.09
C ASP A 97 -3.02 -20.92 -22.51
N PRO A 98 -4.10 -21.42 -21.86
CA PRO A 98 -5.31 -20.70 -21.47
C PRO A 98 -5.06 -19.62 -20.39
N VAL A 99 -6.04 -18.76 -20.11
CA VAL A 99 -5.87 -17.55 -19.27
C VAL A 99 -5.35 -17.85 -17.87
N ASP A 100 -5.81 -18.93 -17.22
CA ASP A 100 -5.32 -19.32 -15.90
C ASP A 100 -3.88 -19.83 -15.94
N ASP A 101 -3.52 -20.57 -16.98
CA ASP A 101 -2.17 -21.06 -17.21
C ASP A 101 -1.19 -19.90 -17.47
N ARG A 102 -1.65 -18.87 -18.20
CA ARG A 102 -0.93 -17.61 -18.35
C ARG A 102 -0.73 -16.93 -17.00
N ILE A 103 -1.80 -16.73 -16.22
CA ILE A 103 -1.70 -16.09 -14.91
C ILE A 103 -0.71 -16.84 -14.00
N LYS A 104 -0.83 -18.17 -13.89
CA LYS A 104 0.05 -19.00 -13.05
C LYS A 104 1.51 -18.89 -13.47
N SER A 105 1.79 -19.04 -14.77
CA SER A 105 3.18 -19.00 -15.26
C SER A 105 3.85 -17.63 -15.07
N TYR A 106 3.08 -16.54 -15.18
CA TYR A 106 3.59 -15.19 -14.93
C TYR A 106 3.78 -14.89 -13.42
N MET A 107 2.88 -15.38 -12.56
CA MET A 107 3.05 -15.29 -11.10
C MET A 107 4.29 -16.08 -10.66
N GLU A 108 4.43 -17.32 -11.15
CA GLU A 108 5.61 -18.17 -10.88
C GLU A 108 6.90 -17.51 -11.37
N ALA A 109 6.90 -16.91 -12.57
CA ALA A 109 8.06 -16.18 -13.10
C ALA A 109 8.42 -14.99 -12.19
N GLY A 110 7.44 -14.21 -11.73
CA GLY A 110 7.67 -13.11 -10.80
C GLY A 110 8.23 -13.57 -9.45
N ASN A 111 7.68 -14.64 -8.86
CA ASN A 111 8.17 -15.19 -7.59
C ASN A 111 9.59 -15.74 -7.72
N LYS A 112 9.85 -16.55 -8.76
CA LYS A 112 11.19 -17.08 -9.01
C LYS A 112 12.19 -15.97 -9.29
N LEU A 113 11.82 -14.94 -10.04
CA LEU A 113 12.71 -13.79 -10.27
C LEU A 113 13.10 -13.13 -8.95
N ARG A 114 12.11 -12.80 -8.11
CA ARG A 114 12.33 -12.19 -6.80
C ARG A 114 13.19 -13.08 -5.89
N LYS A 115 12.87 -14.38 -5.82
CA LYS A 115 13.60 -15.36 -5.01
C LYS A 115 15.04 -15.57 -5.49
N ASN A 116 15.24 -15.71 -6.80
CA ASN A 116 16.56 -15.99 -7.37
C ASN A 116 17.50 -14.79 -7.26
N LEU A 117 16.95 -13.58 -7.28
CA LEU A 117 17.71 -12.35 -7.04
C LEU A 117 17.74 -11.96 -5.55
N ASP A 118 17.05 -12.71 -4.67
CA ASP A 118 16.88 -12.42 -3.24
C ASP A 118 16.38 -10.98 -2.97
N ARG A 119 15.42 -10.54 -3.79
CA ARG A 119 14.92 -9.16 -3.84
C ARG A 119 13.42 -9.13 -4.11
N LYS A 120 12.64 -8.71 -3.11
CA LYS A 120 11.17 -8.57 -3.23
C LYS A 120 10.73 -7.46 -4.18
N ASP A 121 11.60 -6.47 -4.41
CA ASP A 121 11.41 -5.30 -5.26
C ASP A 121 12.06 -5.42 -6.66
N ALA A 122 12.53 -6.60 -7.05
CA ALA A 122 13.27 -6.81 -8.31
C ALA A 122 12.55 -6.25 -9.55
N LEU A 123 11.22 -6.40 -9.62
CA LEU A 123 10.42 -5.89 -10.74
C LEU A 123 10.39 -4.35 -10.79
N ALA A 124 10.40 -3.66 -9.64
CA ALA A 124 10.48 -2.20 -9.59
C ALA A 124 11.82 -1.70 -10.14
N LEU A 125 12.94 -2.34 -9.77
CA LEU A 125 14.26 -1.98 -10.31
C LEU A 125 14.33 -2.19 -11.82
N LEU A 126 13.78 -3.30 -12.33
CA LEU A 126 13.74 -3.55 -13.77
C LEU A 126 12.79 -2.58 -14.50
N ALA A 127 11.73 -2.10 -13.86
CA ALA A 127 10.86 -1.07 -14.40
C ALA A 127 11.63 0.24 -14.67
N VAL A 128 12.52 0.62 -13.75
CA VAL A 128 13.40 1.80 -13.91
C VAL A 128 14.29 1.64 -15.13
N THR A 129 14.87 0.45 -15.34
CA THR A 129 15.65 0.15 -16.54
C THR A 129 14.81 0.30 -17.81
N GLN A 130 13.57 -0.21 -17.82
CA GLN A 130 12.66 -0.03 -18.97
C GLN A 130 12.32 1.44 -19.24
N ILE A 131 12.09 2.24 -18.20
CA ILE A 131 11.81 3.67 -18.33
C ILE A 131 13.00 4.37 -19.00
N ARG A 132 14.22 4.10 -18.54
CA ARG A 132 15.46 4.64 -19.14
C ARG A 132 15.64 4.21 -20.59
N ASP A 133 15.38 2.95 -20.92
CA ASP A 133 15.46 2.46 -22.29
C ASP A 133 14.43 3.13 -23.21
N LYS A 134 13.22 3.39 -22.70
CA LYS A 134 12.19 4.14 -23.41
C LYS A 134 12.60 5.60 -23.68
N ARG A 135 13.33 6.25 -22.76
CA ARG A 135 13.93 7.57 -23.02
C ARG A 135 14.94 7.50 -24.17
N LYS A 136 15.84 6.50 -24.16
CA LYS A 136 16.82 6.29 -25.25
C LYS A 136 16.19 6.05 -26.61
N GLN A 137 15.16 5.21 -26.69
CA GLN A 137 14.50 4.87 -27.96
C GLN A 137 13.88 6.08 -28.67
N LYS A 138 13.56 7.15 -27.94
CA LYS A 138 13.06 8.41 -28.50
C LYS A 138 14.18 9.37 -28.94
N GLY A 139 15.42 8.88 -29.04
CA GLY A 139 16.60 9.69 -29.38
C GLY A 139 16.99 10.67 -28.28
N GLN A 140 16.52 10.45 -27.05
CA GLN A 140 16.82 11.29 -25.90
C GLN A 140 17.86 10.61 -24.99
N ASP A 141 18.54 11.42 -24.18
CA ASP A 141 19.46 10.93 -23.17
C ASP A 141 18.70 10.19 -22.05
N ALA A 142 19.12 8.97 -21.71
CA ALA A 142 18.52 8.18 -20.63
C ALA A 142 18.61 8.87 -19.26
N ASP A 143 19.63 9.71 -19.10
CA ASP A 143 19.94 10.40 -17.85
C ASP A 143 19.25 11.76 -17.74
N ARG A 144 18.46 12.11 -18.77
CA ARG A 144 17.67 13.33 -18.81
C ARG A 144 16.18 12.99 -18.78
N PHE A 145 15.50 13.51 -17.78
CA PHE A 145 14.04 13.41 -17.69
C PHE A 145 13.33 14.11 -18.87
N ILE A 146 12.11 13.68 -19.14
CA ILE A 146 11.24 14.24 -20.18
C ILE A 146 10.19 15.16 -19.53
N SER A 147 10.24 16.45 -19.85
CA SER A 147 9.25 17.41 -19.36
C SER A 147 7.83 17.03 -19.77
N SER A 148 6.87 17.20 -18.86
CA SER A 148 5.44 16.90 -19.09
C SER A 148 5.17 15.43 -19.49
N LYS A 149 5.98 14.50 -19.03
CA LYS A 149 5.80 13.06 -19.26
C LYS A 149 5.19 12.38 -18.05
N ALA A 150 4.26 11.45 -18.28
CA ALA A 150 3.70 10.61 -17.23
C ALA A 150 3.90 9.12 -17.57
N TYR A 151 4.48 8.35 -16.67
CA TYR A 151 4.62 6.90 -16.79
C TYR A 151 3.58 6.20 -15.92
N ILE A 152 2.76 5.33 -16.52
CA ILE A 152 1.73 4.54 -15.82
C ILE A 152 2.25 3.10 -15.71
N LEU A 153 2.63 2.68 -14.50
CA LEU A 153 3.27 1.39 -14.21
C LEU A 153 2.21 0.36 -13.80
N ARG A 154 2.02 -0.67 -14.64
CA ARG A 154 1.01 -1.74 -14.44
C ARG A 154 1.66 -3.11 -14.29
N SER A 155 1.38 -3.89 -13.25
CA SER A 155 0.75 -3.55 -11.96
C SER A 155 1.64 -4.09 -10.84
N PHE A 156 1.70 -3.38 -9.72
CA PHE A 156 2.45 -3.81 -8.54
C PHE A 156 1.72 -4.91 -7.78
N LYS A 157 2.52 -5.81 -7.20
CA LYS A 157 2.05 -7.00 -6.50
C LYS A 157 2.70 -7.19 -5.14
N ASN A 158 3.64 -6.33 -4.78
CA ASN A 158 4.31 -6.36 -3.49
C ASN A 158 4.59 -4.95 -2.99
N LYS A 159 4.51 -4.73 -1.68
CA LYS A 159 4.76 -3.43 -1.07
C LYS A 159 6.19 -2.92 -1.28
N ASP A 160 7.18 -3.82 -1.33
CA ASP A 160 8.59 -3.46 -1.43
C ASP A 160 8.90 -2.84 -2.80
N GLU A 161 8.15 -3.23 -3.84
CA GLU A 161 8.22 -2.58 -5.16
C GLU A 161 7.81 -1.11 -5.10
N ILE A 162 6.74 -0.82 -4.35
CA ILE A 162 6.20 0.53 -4.17
C ILE A 162 7.15 1.36 -3.32
N ASP A 163 7.66 0.81 -2.22
CA ASP A 163 8.62 1.48 -1.35
C ASP A 163 9.90 1.85 -2.10
N THR A 164 10.42 0.93 -2.92
CA THR A 164 11.59 1.20 -3.77
C THR A 164 11.33 2.36 -4.74
N LEU A 165 10.20 2.39 -5.43
CA LEU A 165 9.88 3.50 -6.34
C LEU A 165 9.59 4.82 -5.62
N ARG A 166 9.03 4.79 -4.41
CA ARG A 166 8.91 5.97 -3.54
C ARG A 166 10.28 6.52 -3.16
N ASN A 167 11.25 5.65 -2.86
CA ASN A 167 12.60 6.07 -2.52
C ASN A 167 13.34 6.68 -3.73
N ILE A 168 13.10 6.17 -4.94
CA ILE A 168 13.74 6.65 -6.17
C ILE A 168 13.14 7.98 -6.62
N TYR A 169 11.80 8.03 -6.76
CA TYR A 169 11.08 9.13 -7.40
C TYR A 169 10.49 10.15 -6.41
N GLY A 170 10.45 9.82 -5.11
CA GLY A 170 9.98 10.72 -4.06
C GLY A 170 8.59 11.30 -4.35
N SER A 171 8.51 12.63 -4.35
CA SER A 171 7.24 13.35 -4.58
C SER A 171 6.66 13.23 -5.99
N SER A 172 7.42 12.69 -6.97
CA SER A 172 6.94 12.45 -8.34
C SER A 172 6.21 11.11 -8.50
N PHE A 173 6.23 10.22 -7.50
CA PHE A 173 5.58 8.91 -7.59
C PHE A 173 4.28 8.85 -6.77
N PHE A 174 3.24 8.37 -7.43
CA PHE A 174 1.89 8.21 -6.90
C PHE A 174 1.38 6.79 -7.13
N VAL A 175 0.55 6.28 -6.24
CA VAL A 175 -0.06 4.95 -6.35
C VAL A 175 -1.58 5.06 -6.44
N ILE A 176 -2.19 4.37 -7.40
CA ILE A 176 -3.65 4.25 -7.51
C ILE A 176 -4.02 2.79 -7.24
N SER A 177 -4.85 2.59 -6.21
CA SER A 177 -5.38 1.29 -5.82
C SER A 177 -6.79 1.11 -6.40
N ALA A 178 -6.92 0.17 -7.33
CA ALA A 178 -8.17 -0.10 -8.03
C ALA A 178 -8.88 -1.32 -7.44
N TYR A 179 -10.09 -1.09 -6.92
CA TYR A 179 -10.91 -2.06 -6.22
C TYR A 179 -12.04 -2.62 -7.11
N SER A 180 -12.32 -3.92 -6.94
CA SER A 180 -13.57 -4.59 -7.31
C SER A 180 -13.86 -5.70 -6.30
N SER A 181 -15.13 -5.91 -5.99
CA SER A 181 -15.63 -6.94 -5.08
C SER A 181 -15.09 -8.31 -5.45
N ARG A 182 -14.84 -9.14 -4.43
CA ARG A 182 -14.31 -10.50 -4.61
C ARG A 182 -15.22 -11.34 -5.53
N ASN A 183 -16.54 -11.22 -5.36
CA ASN A 183 -17.51 -11.94 -6.17
C ASN A 183 -17.47 -11.52 -7.65
N LYS A 184 -17.38 -10.22 -7.95
CA LYS A 184 -17.31 -9.75 -9.34
C LYS A 184 -16.02 -10.19 -10.00
N ARG A 185 -14.87 -10.05 -9.31
CA ARG A 185 -13.56 -10.50 -9.81
C ARG A 185 -13.55 -11.99 -10.11
N LYS A 186 -14.06 -12.81 -9.18
CA LYS A 186 -14.20 -14.27 -9.38
C LYS A 186 -15.04 -14.60 -10.60
N ASN A 187 -16.22 -13.99 -10.72
CA ASN A 187 -17.12 -14.22 -11.84
C ASN A 187 -16.50 -13.78 -13.18
N ASN A 188 -15.82 -12.63 -13.20
CA ASN A 188 -15.12 -12.13 -14.39
C ASN A 188 -13.96 -13.05 -14.79
N LEU A 189 -13.16 -13.49 -13.83
CA LEU A 189 -12.04 -14.39 -14.07
C LEU A 189 -12.50 -15.77 -14.53
N ALA A 190 -13.54 -16.34 -13.89
CA ALA A 190 -14.11 -17.63 -14.27
C ALA A 190 -14.60 -17.60 -15.72
N LYS A 191 -15.35 -16.56 -16.12
CA LYS A 191 -15.80 -16.37 -17.52
C LYS A 191 -14.65 -16.31 -18.51
N ARG A 192 -13.56 -15.62 -18.18
CA ARG A 192 -12.36 -15.52 -19.03
C ARG A 192 -11.66 -16.88 -19.17
N ILE A 193 -11.55 -17.63 -18.07
CA ILE A 193 -10.96 -18.97 -18.08
C ILE A 193 -11.80 -19.93 -18.92
N GLU A 194 -13.12 -19.94 -18.73
CA GLU A 194 -14.06 -20.74 -19.53
C GLU A 194 -13.95 -20.45 -21.02
N HIS A 195 -13.89 -19.16 -21.38
CA HIS A 195 -13.74 -18.76 -22.77
C HIS A 195 -12.42 -19.25 -23.38
N SER A 196 -11.31 -19.13 -22.64
CA SER A 196 -9.98 -19.54 -23.12
C SER A 196 -9.77 -21.06 -23.23
N LYS A 197 -10.45 -21.86 -22.38
CA LYS A 197 -10.32 -23.33 -22.38
C LYS A 197 -11.26 -24.04 -23.35
N GLY A 198 -12.28 -23.35 -23.84
CA GLY A 198 -13.40 -23.94 -24.57
C GLY A 198 -14.35 -24.73 -23.65
N LYS A 199 -15.64 -24.79 -24.00
CA LYS A 199 -16.72 -25.40 -23.20
C LYS A 199 -16.56 -26.91 -22.87
N ALA A 200 -15.51 -27.57 -23.36
CA ALA A 200 -15.41 -29.03 -23.43
C ALA A 200 -14.63 -29.70 -22.27
N LYS A 201 -14.34 -29.00 -21.17
CA LYS A 201 -13.55 -29.56 -20.07
C LYS A 201 -14.27 -29.35 -18.74
N GLY A 202 -14.60 -30.46 -18.05
CA GLY A 202 -15.21 -30.49 -16.71
C GLY A 202 -14.27 -29.95 -15.63
N HIS A 203 -13.84 -28.71 -15.77
CA HIS A 203 -12.96 -28.00 -14.86
C HIS A 203 -13.81 -26.99 -14.11
N ASP A 204 -13.61 -26.91 -12.79
CA ASP A 204 -14.30 -25.92 -11.96
C ASP A 204 -13.58 -24.57 -12.08
N SER A 205 -14.02 -23.76 -13.05
CA SER A 205 -13.49 -22.41 -13.27
C SER A 205 -13.68 -21.49 -12.05
N ASN A 206 -14.68 -21.75 -11.20
CA ASN A 206 -14.87 -20.99 -9.97
C ASN A 206 -13.79 -21.36 -8.95
N ALA A 207 -13.53 -22.65 -8.74
CA ALA A 207 -12.46 -23.09 -7.83
C ALA A 207 -11.08 -22.62 -8.30
N ILE A 208 -10.80 -22.67 -9.62
CA ILE A 208 -9.54 -22.15 -10.18
C ILE A 208 -9.43 -20.64 -9.95
N SER A 209 -10.51 -19.89 -10.18
CA SER A 209 -10.53 -18.43 -9.98
C SER A 209 -10.33 -18.07 -8.51
N GLU A 210 -10.97 -18.80 -7.58
CA GLU A 210 -10.81 -18.61 -6.14
C GLU A 210 -9.35 -18.81 -5.72
N GLY A 211 -8.75 -19.93 -6.10
CA GLY A 211 -7.36 -20.23 -5.77
C GLY A 211 -6.38 -19.19 -6.32
N LEU A 212 -6.58 -18.73 -7.57
CA LEU A 212 -5.76 -17.67 -8.16
C LEU A 212 -5.90 -16.33 -7.44
N ILE A 213 -7.12 -15.98 -7.03
CA ILE A 213 -7.38 -14.75 -6.28
C ILE A 213 -6.72 -14.80 -4.90
N ASP A 214 -6.75 -15.96 -4.24
CA ASP A 214 -6.10 -16.13 -2.94
C ASP A 214 -4.58 -16.07 -3.05
N THR A 215 -3.99 -16.73 -4.06
CA THR A 215 -2.56 -16.60 -4.35
C THR A 215 -2.19 -15.15 -4.64
N ASP A 216 -2.93 -14.43 -5.49
CA ASP A 216 -2.63 -13.01 -5.79
C ASP A 216 -2.73 -12.11 -4.55
N TYR A 217 -3.65 -12.42 -3.64
CA TYR A 217 -3.87 -11.62 -2.44
C TYR A 217 -2.69 -11.70 -1.47
N GLU A 218 -2.26 -12.91 -1.11
CA GLU A 218 -1.14 -13.18 -0.21
C GLU A 218 -0.65 -14.64 -0.35
N GLU A 219 0.59 -14.84 -0.78
CA GLU A 219 1.24 -16.16 -0.76
C GLU A 219 1.97 -16.39 0.56
N GLU A 220 1.21 -16.77 1.59
CA GLU A 220 1.64 -16.76 3.00
C GLU A 220 2.94 -17.55 3.33
N ASN A 221 3.32 -18.53 2.50
CA ASN A 221 4.51 -19.38 2.71
C ASN A 221 5.69 -19.05 1.77
N ASP A 222 5.58 -17.99 0.97
CA ASP A 222 6.65 -17.52 0.11
C ASP A 222 6.94 -16.04 0.40
N GLU A 223 8.07 -15.77 1.06
CA GLU A 223 8.48 -14.40 1.35
C GLU A 223 8.65 -13.54 0.08
N HIS A 224 8.89 -14.19 -1.07
CA HIS A 224 9.00 -13.58 -2.40
C HIS A 224 7.74 -13.78 -3.24
N GLY A 225 6.64 -14.20 -2.63
CA GLY A 225 5.34 -14.42 -3.26
C GLY A 225 4.54 -13.14 -3.48
N GLN A 226 3.34 -13.26 -4.05
CA GLN A 226 2.43 -12.12 -4.17
C GLN A 226 1.99 -11.60 -2.79
N ASP A 227 1.84 -10.28 -2.67
CA ASP A 227 1.41 -9.59 -1.44
C ASP A 227 0.62 -8.31 -1.81
N VAL A 228 -0.47 -8.48 -2.57
CA VAL A 228 -1.38 -7.38 -2.90
C VAL A 228 -2.04 -6.85 -1.64
N LYS A 229 -2.23 -7.70 -0.62
CA LYS A 229 -2.73 -7.30 0.70
C LYS A 229 -1.97 -6.14 1.30
N SER A 230 -0.64 -6.20 1.31
CA SER A 230 0.18 -5.11 1.87
C SER A 230 0.40 -3.97 0.88
N ALA A 231 0.41 -4.26 -0.42
CA ALA A 231 0.60 -3.24 -1.46
C ALA A 231 -0.62 -2.31 -1.63
N PHE A 232 -1.83 -2.84 -1.53
CA PHE A 232 -3.06 -2.08 -1.84
C PHE A 232 -3.32 -0.88 -0.90
N PRO A 233 -3.16 -0.99 0.44
CA PRO A 233 -3.33 0.14 1.35
C PRO A 233 -2.32 1.28 1.12
N MET A 234 -1.25 1.04 0.35
CA MET A 234 -0.27 2.07 0.00
C MET A 234 -0.79 3.06 -1.06
N GLY A 235 -2.01 2.89 -1.56
CA GLY A 235 -2.63 3.81 -2.52
C GLY A 235 -2.66 5.27 -2.03
N ASP A 236 -2.36 6.20 -2.94
CA ASP A 236 -2.57 7.64 -2.81
C ASP A 236 -3.99 8.05 -3.27
N LEU A 237 -4.60 7.23 -4.12
CA LEU A 237 -5.99 7.31 -4.55
C LEU A 237 -6.59 5.89 -4.56
N PHE A 238 -7.79 5.75 -4.02
CA PHE A 238 -8.58 4.52 -4.10
C PHE A 238 -9.76 4.74 -5.05
N VAL A 239 -9.91 3.86 -6.03
CA VAL A 239 -10.99 3.91 -7.03
C VAL A 239 -11.77 2.60 -7.05
N ASN A 240 -13.09 2.67 -7.23
CA ASN A 240 -13.94 1.51 -7.44
C ASN A 240 -14.24 1.36 -8.93
N VAL A 241 -13.75 0.28 -9.56
CA VAL A 241 -13.96 0.04 -11.00
C VAL A 241 -15.35 -0.55 -11.31
N GLU A 242 -16.14 -0.85 -10.29
CA GLU A 242 -17.53 -1.31 -10.44
C GLU A 242 -18.52 -0.16 -10.62
N GLU A 243 -18.08 1.06 -10.29
CA GLU A 243 -18.85 2.26 -10.58
C GLU A 243 -19.04 2.48 -12.08
N THR A 244 -20.01 3.32 -12.44
CA THR A 244 -20.18 3.70 -13.84
C THR A 244 -18.93 4.42 -14.35
N ARG A 245 -18.61 4.26 -15.65
CA ARG A 245 -17.45 4.92 -16.27
C ARG A 245 -17.39 6.44 -15.97
N PRO A 246 -18.50 7.21 -16.00
CA PRO A 246 -18.49 8.62 -15.60
C PRO A 246 -18.09 8.89 -14.14
N GLN A 247 -18.44 8.00 -13.20
CA GLN A 247 -18.07 8.14 -11.79
C GLN A 247 -16.57 7.85 -11.59
N LEU A 248 -16.06 6.79 -12.22
CA LEU A 248 -14.62 6.47 -12.23
C LEU A 248 -13.81 7.62 -12.84
N GLN A 249 -14.25 8.12 -14.01
CA GLN A 249 -13.65 9.29 -14.67
C GLN A 249 -13.63 10.51 -13.75
N LYS A 250 -14.76 10.82 -13.09
CA LYS A 250 -14.85 11.93 -12.13
C LYS A 250 -13.84 11.79 -10.99
N SER A 251 -13.68 10.59 -10.44
CA SER A 251 -12.74 10.32 -9.34
C SER A 251 -11.29 10.54 -9.76
N ILE A 252 -10.88 9.94 -10.88
CA ILE A 252 -9.51 10.06 -11.43
C ILE A 252 -9.21 11.50 -11.84
N LYS A 253 -10.14 12.16 -12.56
CA LYS A 253 -9.99 13.57 -12.95
C LYS A 253 -9.88 14.49 -11.75
N ARG A 254 -10.68 14.27 -10.70
CA ARG A 254 -10.59 15.04 -9.45
C ARG A 254 -9.21 14.88 -8.81
N PHE A 255 -8.64 13.68 -8.77
CA PHE A 255 -7.29 13.45 -8.26
C PHE A 255 -6.22 14.20 -9.07
N ILE A 256 -6.24 14.07 -10.40
CA ILE A 256 -5.30 14.77 -11.28
C ILE A 256 -5.45 16.29 -11.15
N HIS A 257 -6.67 16.82 -11.12
CA HIS A 257 -6.91 18.25 -10.90
C HIS A 257 -6.37 18.73 -9.55
N SER A 258 -6.56 17.95 -8.49
CA SER A 258 -5.98 18.26 -7.17
C SER A 258 -4.45 18.26 -7.21
N LEU A 259 -3.83 17.30 -7.91
CA LEU A 259 -2.39 17.26 -8.14
C LEU A 259 -1.90 18.49 -8.91
N PHE A 260 -2.67 19.01 -9.86
CA PHE A 260 -2.37 20.22 -10.62
C PHE A 260 -2.91 21.49 -9.98
N GLY A 261 -3.24 21.43 -8.69
CA GLY A 261 -3.54 22.60 -7.87
C GLY A 261 -4.87 23.27 -8.14
N TYR A 262 -5.86 22.54 -8.67
CA TYR A 262 -7.23 23.05 -8.72
C TYR A 262 -7.72 23.37 -7.30
N PRO A 263 -8.07 24.63 -7.00
CA PRO A 263 -8.22 25.08 -5.61
C PRO A 263 -9.58 24.75 -5.00
N TYR A 264 -10.56 24.32 -5.79
CA TYR A 264 -11.94 24.12 -5.34
C TYR A 264 -12.30 22.65 -5.09
N ASN A 265 -11.33 21.74 -5.19
CA ASN A 265 -11.50 20.38 -4.71
C ASN A 265 -11.37 20.37 -3.19
N THR A 266 -12.50 20.34 -2.48
CA THR A 266 -12.55 20.10 -1.04
C THR A 266 -12.66 18.61 -0.73
N PRO A 267 -12.29 18.15 0.47
CA PRO A 267 -12.50 16.77 0.89
C PRO A 267 -13.99 16.38 0.80
N THR A 268 -14.25 15.14 0.38
CA THR A 268 -15.54 14.49 0.56
C THR A 268 -15.72 14.06 2.02
N LYS A 269 -16.96 13.78 2.44
CA LYS A 269 -17.24 13.24 3.78
C LYS A 269 -16.45 11.96 4.06
N ASN A 270 -16.32 11.09 3.06
CA ASN A 270 -15.56 9.86 3.20
C ASN A 270 -14.06 10.10 3.39
N GLU A 271 -13.46 10.99 2.60
CA GLU A 271 -12.04 11.35 2.74
C GLU A 271 -11.76 11.99 4.10
N PHE A 272 -12.67 12.84 4.58
CA PHE A 272 -12.54 13.46 5.91
C PHE A 272 -12.69 12.43 7.04
N GLY A 273 -13.72 11.58 7.00
CA GLY A 273 -13.93 10.52 7.98
C GLY A 273 -12.76 9.53 8.03
N MET A 274 -12.24 9.15 6.86
CA MET A 274 -11.07 8.27 6.80
C MET A 274 -9.79 8.96 7.28
N PHE A 275 -9.60 10.25 6.97
CA PHE A 275 -8.49 11.04 7.52
C PHE A 275 -8.53 11.09 9.06
N LEU A 276 -9.70 11.28 9.66
CA LEU A 276 -9.86 11.25 11.12
C LEU A 276 -9.52 9.88 11.71
N ALA A 277 -9.97 8.79 11.07
CA ALA A 277 -9.65 7.42 11.48
C ALA A 277 -8.14 7.15 11.42
N PHE A 278 -7.46 7.54 10.33
CA PHE A 278 -5.99 7.41 10.24
C PHE A 278 -5.27 8.29 11.25
N SER A 279 -5.72 9.53 11.44
CA SER A 279 -5.09 10.45 12.39
C SER A 279 -5.15 9.91 13.82
N VAL A 280 -6.29 9.36 14.24
CA VAL A 280 -6.41 8.78 15.59
C VAL A 280 -5.64 7.47 15.73
N ALA A 281 -5.45 6.70 14.64
CA ALA A 281 -4.67 5.46 14.65
C ALA A 281 -3.23 5.67 15.13
N LEU A 282 -2.63 6.82 14.79
CA LEU A 282 -1.26 7.19 15.16
C LEU A 282 -1.02 7.28 16.68
N ARG A 283 -2.10 7.34 17.48
CA ARG A 283 -2.00 7.30 18.94
C ARG A 283 -1.74 5.90 19.49
N SER A 284 -2.06 4.85 18.74
CA SER A 284 -1.93 3.46 19.19
C SER A 284 -0.46 3.09 19.39
N ALA A 285 -0.15 2.50 20.55
CA ALA A 285 1.12 1.85 20.84
C ALA A 285 1.00 0.31 20.87
N ASP A 286 -0.02 -0.24 20.22
CA ASP A 286 -0.21 -1.69 20.09
C ASP A 286 0.96 -2.35 19.35
N LEU A 287 1.41 -3.50 19.85
CA LEU A 287 2.60 -4.19 19.32
C LEU A 287 2.36 -4.87 17.97
N SER A 288 1.11 -5.07 17.57
CA SER A 288 0.77 -5.73 16.31
C SER A 288 0.57 -4.72 15.18
N ARG A 289 -0.28 -3.70 15.35
CA ARG A 289 -0.59 -2.71 14.30
C ARG A 289 -1.27 -1.47 14.86
N GLN A 290 -1.15 -0.35 14.15
CA GLN A 290 -1.92 0.87 14.44
C GLN A 290 -3.24 0.88 13.65
N VAL A 291 -4.36 0.88 14.37
CA VAL A 291 -5.72 0.88 13.82
C VAL A 291 -6.50 2.03 14.42
N GLY A 292 -7.27 2.73 13.58
CA GLY A 292 -8.12 3.83 14.01
C GLY A 292 -9.52 3.73 13.43
N ALA A 293 -10.45 4.35 14.14
CA ALA A 293 -11.85 4.45 13.78
C ALA A 293 -12.39 5.85 14.07
N ALA A 294 -13.24 6.36 13.19
CA ALA A 294 -13.98 7.61 13.38
C ALA A 294 -15.44 7.41 13.01
N ILE A 295 -16.36 7.96 13.80
CA ILE A 295 -17.80 7.83 13.59
C ILE A 295 -18.37 9.20 13.27
N LEU A 296 -18.98 9.33 12.11
CA LEU A 296 -19.65 10.55 11.66
C LEU A 296 -21.17 10.35 11.57
N ASN A 297 -21.94 11.41 11.83
CA ASN A 297 -23.37 11.42 11.50
C ASN A 297 -23.60 11.58 9.98
N THR A 298 -24.86 11.59 9.55
CA THR A 298 -25.24 11.77 8.14
C THR A 298 -24.88 13.15 7.58
N GLU A 299 -24.77 14.16 8.44
CA GLU A 299 -24.37 15.54 8.08
C GLU A 299 -22.86 15.67 7.87
N GLY A 300 -22.07 14.76 8.44
CA GLY A 300 -20.62 14.73 8.37
C GLY A 300 -19.93 15.22 9.66
N ASP A 301 -20.68 15.45 10.73
CA ASP A 301 -20.12 15.85 12.02
C ASP A 301 -19.50 14.67 12.75
N LEU A 302 -18.39 14.94 13.43
CA LEU A 302 -17.68 13.96 14.22
C LEU A 302 -18.45 13.64 15.52
N LEU A 303 -18.86 12.38 15.66
CA LEU A 303 -19.51 11.86 16.85
C LEU A 303 -18.51 11.29 17.85
N ALA A 304 -17.60 10.43 17.39
CA ALA A 304 -16.60 9.77 18.24
C ALA A 304 -15.39 9.25 17.44
N ILE A 305 -14.27 9.05 18.11
CA ILE A 305 -13.05 8.44 17.55
C ILE A 305 -12.49 7.38 18.49
N GLY A 306 -11.71 6.45 17.96
CA GLY A 306 -11.03 5.42 18.73
C GLY A 306 -9.81 4.89 17.99
N CYS A 307 -8.81 4.42 18.73
CA CYS A 307 -7.74 3.59 18.17
C CYS A 307 -7.61 2.32 19.02
N ASN A 308 -6.90 1.32 18.51
CA ASN A 308 -6.60 0.15 19.32
C ASN A 308 -5.55 0.50 20.39
N GLU A 309 -5.94 0.45 21.66
CA GLU A 309 -5.08 0.80 22.79
C GLU A 309 -5.68 0.21 24.08
N VAL A 310 -4.85 0.03 25.11
CA VAL A 310 -5.25 -0.48 26.42
C VAL A 310 -6.22 0.49 27.11
N PRO A 311 -7.39 0.02 27.57
CA PRO A 311 -8.34 0.85 28.29
C PRO A 311 -7.86 1.16 29.72
N LYS A 312 -8.28 2.30 30.25
CA LYS A 312 -7.97 2.78 31.61
C LYS A 312 -9.17 2.62 32.55
N PHE A 313 -8.90 2.36 33.83
CA PHE A 313 -9.93 2.42 34.87
C PHE A 313 -10.64 3.79 34.87
N GLY A 314 -11.97 3.80 34.98
CA GLY A 314 -12.78 5.03 34.84
C GLY A 314 -13.12 5.41 33.38
N GLY A 315 -12.66 4.64 32.40
CA GLY A 315 -13.01 4.75 30.99
C GLY A 315 -12.09 5.68 30.19
N GLY A 316 -11.98 5.43 28.89
CA GLY A 316 -10.94 5.98 28.03
C GLY A 316 -9.77 5.01 27.89
N GLN A 317 -8.69 5.48 27.27
CA GLN A 317 -7.48 4.69 26.99
C GLN A 317 -6.26 5.45 27.51
N TYR A 318 -5.15 4.72 27.72
CA TYR A 318 -3.90 5.34 28.16
C TYR A 318 -3.35 6.32 27.12
N TRP A 319 -2.81 7.43 27.62
CA TRP A 319 -2.03 8.42 26.87
C TRP A 319 -0.57 8.42 27.33
N GLU A 320 0.30 9.03 26.53
CA GLU A 320 1.71 9.17 26.90
C GLU A 320 1.91 9.98 28.18
N ASP A 321 1.11 11.02 28.38
CA ASP A 321 1.18 11.90 29.56
C ASP A 321 0.52 11.30 30.82
N ASP A 322 -0.09 10.11 30.73
CA ASP A 322 -0.66 9.46 31.92
C ASP A 322 0.48 8.98 32.84
N SER A 323 0.48 9.43 34.09
CA SER A 323 1.43 8.94 35.11
C SER A 323 1.31 7.42 35.27
N LEU A 324 2.33 6.69 34.83
CA LEU A 324 2.27 5.27 34.53
C LEU A 324 2.07 4.40 35.78
N GLN A 325 1.01 3.59 35.75
CA GLN A 325 1.11 2.20 36.17
C GLN A 325 1.50 1.41 34.90
N LYS A 326 2.47 0.49 34.98
CA LYS A 326 2.87 -0.38 33.84
C LYS A 326 1.64 -1.11 33.29
N ALA A 327 1.02 -0.56 32.25
CA ALA A 327 -0.30 -0.98 31.82
C ALA A 327 -0.34 -1.29 30.33
N ARG A 328 0.45 -0.63 29.49
CA ARG A 328 0.51 -0.95 28.05
C ARG A 328 1.36 -2.21 27.82
N ASP A 329 1.08 -2.97 26.78
CA ASP A 329 1.75 -4.26 26.52
C ASP A 329 3.28 -4.10 26.36
N PHE A 330 3.72 -3.01 25.75
CA PHE A 330 5.14 -2.69 25.64
C PHE A 330 5.80 -2.33 27.00
N GLU A 331 5.03 -1.81 27.97
CA GLU A 331 5.53 -1.44 29.31
C GLU A 331 5.62 -2.65 30.25
N ILE A 332 4.71 -3.61 30.10
CA ILE A 332 4.78 -4.91 30.81
C ILE A 332 5.81 -5.86 30.17
N GLY A 333 6.23 -5.58 28.93
CA GLY A 333 7.33 -6.24 28.23
C GLY A 333 6.94 -7.45 27.38
N TYR A 334 5.66 -7.65 27.07
CA TYR A 334 5.20 -8.73 26.18
C TYR A 334 3.83 -8.42 25.56
N ASP A 335 3.56 -9.03 24.40
CA ASP A 335 2.23 -9.05 23.78
C ASP A 335 1.31 -10.02 24.54
N SER A 336 0.25 -9.48 25.14
CA SER A 336 -0.68 -10.24 25.97
C SER A 336 -1.43 -11.31 25.18
N SER A 337 -1.79 -11.03 23.92
CA SER A 337 -2.48 -11.97 23.03
C SER A 337 -1.58 -13.13 22.65
N ALA A 338 -0.33 -12.84 22.27
CA ALA A 338 0.67 -13.86 21.95
C ALA A 338 0.96 -14.78 23.15
N LYS A 339 1.11 -14.20 24.35
CA LYS A 339 1.32 -14.97 25.58
C LYS A 339 0.15 -15.90 25.89
N MET A 340 -1.08 -15.39 25.87
CA MET A 340 -2.26 -16.19 26.20
C MET A 340 -2.50 -17.31 25.19
N LYS A 341 -2.30 -17.05 23.89
CA LYS A 341 -2.39 -18.08 22.84
C LYS A 341 -1.39 -19.21 23.08
N ARG A 342 -0.15 -18.88 23.46
CA ARG A 342 0.86 -19.88 23.82
C ARG A 342 0.45 -20.68 25.05
N GLU A 343 0.00 -20.02 26.12
CA GLU A 343 -0.43 -20.70 27.36
C GLU A 343 -1.61 -21.66 27.12
N LEU A 344 -2.58 -21.27 26.31
CA LEU A 344 -3.71 -22.14 25.91
C LEU A 344 -3.25 -23.34 25.09
N LEU A 345 -2.31 -23.15 24.16
CA LEU A 345 -1.76 -24.25 23.38
C LEU A 345 -0.93 -25.20 24.26
N GLU A 346 -0.12 -24.67 25.17
CA GLU A 346 0.64 -25.47 26.14
C GLU A 346 -0.30 -26.28 27.04
N GLN A 347 -1.39 -25.69 27.52
CA GLN A 347 -2.42 -26.39 28.29
C GLN A 347 -3.08 -27.51 27.46
N THR A 348 -3.40 -27.24 26.20
CA THR A 348 -4.00 -28.23 25.28
C THR A 348 -3.04 -29.41 25.04
N ILE A 349 -1.77 -29.13 24.75
CA ILE A 349 -0.73 -30.15 24.55
C ILE A 349 -0.55 -30.99 25.81
N ARG A 350 -0.57 -30.37 27.00
CA ARG A 350 -0.48 -31.09 28.29
C ARG A 350 -1.59 -32.13 28.43
N ILE A 351 -2.84 -31.71 28.24
CA ILE A 351 -4.01 -32.61 28.30
C ILE A 351 -3.86 -33.76 27.28
N MET A 352 -3.46 -33.45 26.05
CA MET A 352 -3.26 -34.46 25.02
C MET A 352 -2.10 -35.43 25.31
N LYS A 353 -1.06 -34.99 26.03
CA LYS A 353 0.05 -35.85 26.47
C LYS A 353 -0.39 -36.75 27.62
N ASP A 354 -1.13 -36.20 28.59
CA ASP A 354 -1.67 -36.94 29.74
C ASP A 354 -2.64 -38.04 29.29
N ASP A 355 -3.47 -37.77 28.27
CA ASP A 355 -4.39 -38.74 27.66
C ASP A 355 -3.70 -39.72 26.67
N GLY A 356 -2.39 -39.55 26.43
CA GLY A 356 -1.60 -40.43 25.57
C GLY A 356 -1.75 -40.21 24.06
N TYR A 357 -2.40 -39.12 23.62
CA TYR A 357 -2.48 -38.74 22.20
C TYR A 357 -1.17 -38.18 21.65
N ILE A 358 -0.37 -37.52 22.49
CA ILE A 358 0.97 -37.03 22.13
C ILE A 358 2.02 -37.86 22.87
N LYS A 359 2.87 -38.55 22.12
CA LYS A 359 4.01 -39.31 22.64
C LYS A 359 5.29 -38.61 22.24
N SER A 360 5.71 -37.64 23.03
CA SER A 360 6.95 -36.88 22.83
C SER A 360 7.59 -36.55 24.17
N ASP A 361 8.91 -36.70 24.25
CA ASP A 361 9.72 -36.33 25.41
C ASP A 361 10.12 -34.85 25.43
N GLN A 362 9.82 -34.10 24.36
CA GLN A 362 10.08 -32.67 24.29
C GLN A 362 9.28 -31.89 25.34
N GLU A 363 9.86 -30.78 25.79
CA GLU A 363 9.20 -29.81 26.66
C GLU A 363 7.97 -29.24 25.96
N ILE A 364 6.86 -29.10 26.70
CA ILE A 364 5.57 -28.65 26.14
C ILE A 364 5.69 -27.24 25.54
N SER A 365 6.47 -26.38 26.16
CA SER A 365 6.73 -25.01 25.70
C SER A 365 7.51 -24.98 24.39
N GLU A 366 8.45 -25.91 24.17
CA GLU A 366 9.19 -26.04 22.91
C GLU A 366 8.28 -26.48 21.78
N ILE A 367 7.42 -27.49 22.04
CA ILE A 367 6.42 -27.95 21.08
C ILE A 367 5.48 -26.79 20.70
N ALA A 368 4.92 -26.09 21.69
CA ALA A 368 4.00 -24.98 21.46
C ALA A 368 4.66 -23.86 20.63
N ASN A 369 5.88 -23.45 20.98
CA ASN A 369 6.61 -22.41 20.24
C ASN A 369 6.94 -22.85 18.81
N SER A 370 7.34 -24.10 18.61
CA SER A 370 7.61 -24.67 17.28
C SER A 370 6.37 -24.68 16.40
N LEU A 371 5.22 -25.11 16.96
CA LEU A 371 3.95 -25.12 16.25
C LEU A 371 3.49 -23.71 15.89
N LEU A 372 3.51 -22.76 16.82
CA LEU A 372 3.10 -21.37 16.58
C LEU A 372 3.97 -20.64 15.56
N LYS A 373 5.27 -20.97 15.49
CA LYS A 373 6.18 -20.42 14.48
C LYS A 373 6.15 -21.18 13.15
N GLY A 374 5.72 -22.44 13.18
CA GLY A 374 5.66 -23.35 12.05
C GLY A 374 4.23 -23.61 11.60
N SER A 375 3.77 -24.85 11.76
CA SER A 375 2.55 -25.37 11.14
C SER A 375 1.25 -24.68 11.58
N LEU A 376 1.21 -24.08 12.77
CA LEU A 376 0.04 -23.34 13.26
C LEU A 376 0.12 -21.83 13.00
N ARG A 377 1.22 -21.29 12.49
CA ARG A 377 1.43 -19.85 12.32
C ARG A 377 0.25 -19.13 11.64
N ASN A 378 -0.34 -19.78 10.64
CA ASN A 378 -1.45 -19.22 9.86
C ASN A 378 -2.80 -19.92 10.15
N ALA A 379 -2.84 -20.87 11.07
CA ALA A 379 -4.08 -21.53 11.45
C ALA A 379 -5.01 -20.53 12.18
N ASP A 380 -6.33 -20.72 12.07
CA ASP A 380 -7.33 -19.88 12.75
C ASP A 380 -7.03 -19.68 14.25
N ILE A 381 -6.49 -20.70 14.91
CA ILE A 381 -6.13 -20.67 16.34
C ILE A 381 -5.02 -19.65 16.65
N ALA A 382 -4.06 -19.44 15.75
CA ALA A 382 -3.01 -18.43 15.93
C ALA A 382 -3.52 -17.01 15.66
N ASN A 383 -4.62 -16.88 14.92
CA ASN A 383 -5.25 -15.63 14.52
C ASN A 383 -6.35 -15.16 15.48
N LEU A 384 -6.54 -15.82 16.63
CA LEU A 384 -7.45 -15.37 17.69
C LEU A 384 -7.03 -13.98 18.21
N LEU A 385 -8.04 -13.13 18.44
CA LEU A 385 -7.91 -11.71 18.80
C LEU A 385 -8.46 -11.40 20.20
N GLU A 386 -9.07 -12.37 20.86
CA GLU A 386 -9.85 -12.23 22.10
C GLU A 386 -8.99 -11.93 23.34
N PHE A 387 -7.70 -12.25 23.30
CA PHE A 387 -6.83 -12.25 24.47
C PHE A 387 -5.93 -11.02 24.60
N GLY A 388 -6.06 -10.06 23.70
CA GLY A 388 -5.33 -8.81 23.78
C GLY A 388 -5.87 -7.90 24.89
N ARG A 389 -5.00 -7.15 25.57
CA ARG A 389 -5.41 -6.14 26.55
C ARG A 389 -5.97 -4.89 25.90
N MET A 390 -5.57 -4.60 24.67
CA MET A 390 -6.10 -3.49 23.89
C MET A 390 -7.58 -3.74 23.57
N ILE A 391 -8.38 -2.68 23.63
CA ILE A 391 -9.68 -2.66 22.96
C ILE A 391 -9.45 -2.29 21.49
N HIS A 392 -10.20 -2.87 20.55
CA HIS A 392 -10.10 -2.51 19.13
C HIS A 392 -10.60 -1.09 18.86
N ALA A 393 -10.15 -0.48 17.77
CA ALA A 393 -10.45 0.90 17.43
C ALA A 393 -11.96 1.18 17.31
N GLU A 394 -12.72 0.28 16.69
CA GLU A 394 -14.16 0.42 16.48
C GLU A 394 -14.91 0.35 17.81
N MET A 395 -14.53 -0.61 18.66
CA MET A 395 -15.10 -0.74 20.01
C MET A 395 -14.73 0.45 20.88
N ALA A 396 -13.52 1.00 20.74
CA ALA A 396 -13.07 2.20 21.44
C ALA A 396 -13.90 3.42 21.03
N ALA A 397 -14.15 3.62 19.73
CA ALA A 397 -14.99 4.71 19.22
C ALA A 397 -16.45 4.59 19.70
N ILE A 398 -17.01 3.38 19.71
CA ILE A 398 -18.35 3.13 20.24
C ILE A 398 -18.40 3.38 21.75
N SER A 399 -17.38 2.95 22.49
CA SER A 399 -17.29 3.14 23.95
C SER A 399 -17.12 4.61 24.32
N ASP A 400 -16.37 5.37 23.52
CA ASP A 400 -16.21 6.82 23.69
C ASP A 400 -17.56 7.56 23.54
N ALA A 401 -18.34 7.21 22.52
CA ALA A 401 -19.69 7.75 22.35
C ALA A 401 -20.60 7.38 23.53
N ALA A 402 -20.59 6.11 23.95
CA ALA A 402 -21.41 5.63 25.06
C ALA A 402 -21.07 6.34 26.38
N LYS A 403 -19.76 6.50 26.68
CA LYS A 403 -19.27 7.24 27.85
C LYS A 403 -19.78 8.69 27.88
N ARG A 404 -19.94 9.32 26.72
CA ARG A 404 -20.40 10.72 26.58
C ARG A 404 -21.91 10.85 26.34
N GLY A 405 -22.66 9.75 26.29
CA GLY A 405 -24.10 9.77 26.04
C GLY A 405 -24.49 10.17 24.61
N ILE A 406 -23.63 9.94 23.62
CA ILE A 406 -23.89 10.28 22.21
C ILE A 406 -24.51 9.08 21.49
N SER A 407 -25.63 9.32 20.80
CA SER A 407 -26.26 8.30 19.95
C SER A 407 -25.44 8.07 18.68
N LEU A 408 -25.27 6.80 18.32
CA LEU A 408 -24.62 6.36 17.07
C LEU A 408 -25.62 5.84 16.03
N LYS A 409 -26.92 5.94 16.32
CA LYS A 409 -27.98 5.43 15.43
C LYS A 409 -27.94 6.17 14.09
N GLY A 410 -27.87 5.42 12.99
CA GLY A 410 -27.81 5.98 11.63
C GLY A 410 -26.44 6.54 11.24
N ALA A 411 -25.42 6.41 12.09
CA ALA A 411 -24.08 6.93 11.81
C ALA A 411 -23.31 6.04 10.81
N THR A 412 -22.20 6.57 10.31
CA THR A 412 -21.19 5.86 9.54
C THR A 412 -19.90 5.76 10.34
N ILE A 413 -19.30 4.58 10.42
CA ILE A 413 -17.97 4.37 10.99
C ILE A 413 -16.93 4.19 9.87
N TYR A 414 -15.82 4.91 9.98
CA TYR A 414 -14.66 4.82 9.10
C TYR A 414 -13.56 4.08 9.85
N CYS A 415 -12.99 3.03 9.26
CA CYS A 415 -11.97 2.19 9.87
C CYS A 415 -10.73 2.07 8.98
N THR A 416 -9.53 2.13 9.57
CA THR A 416 -8.30 1.95 8.78
C THR A 416 -8.12 0.50 8.29
N THR A 417 -8.76 -0.47 8.96
CA THR A 417 -8.76 -1.90 8.64
C THR A 417 -10.20 -2.43 8.52
N PHE A 418 -10.38 -3.62 7.95
CA PHE A 418 -11.69 -4.28 7.94
C PHE A 418 -12.09 -4.74 9.37
N PRO A 419 -13.30 -4.39 9.88
CA PRO A 419 -13.67 -4.77 11.23
C PRO A 419 -13.81 -6.28 11.43
N CYS A 420 -13.19 -6.80 12.50
CA CYS A 420 -13.34 -8.21 12.85
C CYS A 420 -14.78 -8.55 13.27
N HIS A 421 -15.10 -9.84 13.39
CA HIS A 421 -16.45 -10.28 13.77
C HIS A 421 -16.91 -9.72 15.13
N MET A 422 -15.99 -9.57 16.10
CA MET A 422 -16.31 -8.96 17.40
C MET A 422 -16.65 -7.48 17.26
N CYS A 423 -15.94 -6.72 16.42
CA CYS A 423 -16.27 -5.32 16.15
C CYS A 423 -17.60 -5.20 15.41
N ALA A 424 -17.83 -6.06 14.40
CA ALA A 424 -19.05 -6.06 13.59
C ALA A 424 -20.32 -6.18 14.45
N ARG A 425 -20.37 -7.12 15.42
CA ARG A 425 -21.53 -7.23 16.32
C ARG A 425 -21.79 -5.97 17.15
N HIS A 426 -20.75 -5.24 17.57
CA HIS A 426 -20.91 -3.98 18.30
C HIS A 426 -21.39 -2.85 17.38
N ILE A 427 -20.88 -2.78 16.14
CA ILE A 427 -21.34 -1.83 15.12
C ILE A 427 -22.84 -2.01 14.86
N ILE A 428 -23.28 -3.26 14.62
CA ILE A 428 -24.69 -3.61 14.43
C ILE A 428 -25.51 -3.20 15.66
N SER A 429 -25.07 -3.58 16.86
CA SER A 429 -25.80 -3.30 18.10
C SER A 429 -25.89 -1.82 18.44
N ALA A 430 -24.92 -1.01 17.99
CA ALA A 430 -24.91 0.44 18.19
C ALA A 430 -25.87 1.19 17.25
N GLY A 431 -26.48 0.51 16.27
CA GLY A 431 -27.36 1.10 15.27
C GLY A 431 -26.62 1.89 14.18
N ILE A 432 -25.32 1.65 14.02
CA ILE A 432 -24.51 2.17 12.91
C ILE A 432 -24.95 1.45 11.64
N VAL A 433 -25.16 2.19 10.55
CA VAL A 433 -25.74 1.65 9.30
C VAL A 433 -24.71 1.45 8.20
N LYS A 434 -23.51 2.02 8.35
CA LYS A 434 -22.47 1.97 7.33
C LYS A 434 -21.06 1.91 7.92
N VAL A 435 -20.21 1.09 7.31
CA VAL A 435 -18.78 0.93 7.59
C VAL A 435 -18.01 1.23 6.31
N ILE A 436 -17.03 2.14 6.39
CA ILE A 436 -16.09 2.42 5.31
C ILE A 436 -14.69 1.98 5.75
N TYR A 437 -14.00 1.14 4.97
CA TYR A 437 -12.68 0.60 5.33
C TYR A 437 -11.64 0.66 4.19
N VAL A 438 -10.33 0.74 4.49
CA VAL A 438 -9.28 0.83 3.45
C VAL A 438 -8.76 -0.53 2.98
N GLU A 439 -8.51 -1.47 3.89
CA GLU A 439 -7.95 -2.76 3.51
C GLU A 439 -8.82 -3.46 2.46
N PRO A 440 -8.23 -4.02 1.38
CA PRO A 440 -9.02 -4.43 0.22
C PRO A 440 -9.95 -5.61 0.48
N TYR A 441 -9.73 -6.41 1.54
CA TYR A 441 -10.53 -7.60 1.78
C TYR A 441 -10.88 -7.89 3.23
N PRO A 442 -12.11 -8.41 3.46
CA PRO A 442 -12.50 -8.97 4.74
C PRO A 442 -11.65 -10.20 5.07
N LYS A 443 -10.66 -10.05 5.94
CA LYS A 443 -10.18 -11.17 6.76
C LYS A 443 -11.05 -11.24 8.00
N GLY A 444 -12.05 -12.10 7.99
CA GLY A 444 -12.85 -12.32 9.19
C GLY A 444 -14.16 -13.05 8.94
N LYS A 445 -14.65 -13.69 9.99
CA LYS A 445 -15.94 -14.40 9.99
C LYS A 445 -17.14 -13.45 10.09
N ALA A 446 -16.96 -12.14 9.92
CA ALA A 446 -18.03 -11.14 10.09
C ALA A 446 -19.20 -11.40 9.15
N GLN A 447 -18.94 -11.56 7.84
CA GLN A 447 -19.99 -11.88 6.86
C GLN A 447 -20.60 -13.26 7.10
N GLN A 448 -19.80 -14.24 7.50
CA GLN A 448 -20.28 -15.59 7.78
C GLN A 448 -21.22 -15.62 9.00
N LEU A 449 -20.85 -14.92 10.07
CA LEU A 449 -21.57 -14.94 11.36
C LEU A 449 -22.75 -13.96 11.42
N HIS A 450 -22.72 -12.91 10.60
CA HIS A 450 -23.74 -11.85 10.60
C HIS A 450 -24.35 -11.63 9.22
N SER A 451 -24.43 -12.67 8.40
CA SER A 451 -24.95 -12.60 7.01
C SER A 451 -26.38 -12.05 6.92
N ASP A 452 -27.17 -12.17 7.99
CA ASP A 452 -28.52 -11.62 8.16
C ASP A 452 -28.51 -10.11 8.38
N SER A 453 -27.45 -9.58 9.00
CA SER A 453 -27.38 -8.21 9.51
C SER A 453 -26.36 -7.32 8.78
N ILE A 454 -25.42 -7.89 8.01
CA ILE A 454 -24.42 -7.11 7.25
C ILE A 454 -24.43 -7.46 5.76
N ALA A 455 -24.08 -6.47 4.95
CA ALA A 455 -23.85 -6.61 3.52
C ALA A 455 -22.45 -6.12 3.20
N VAL A 456 -21.59 -7.00 2.69
CA VAL A 456 -20.20 -6.69 2.33
C VAL A 456 -20.09 -6.63 0.82
N ASP A 457 -19.44 -5.59 0.29
CA ASP A 457 -19.15 -5.44 -1.14
C ASP A 457 -20.42 -5.52 -2.03
N VAL A 458 -21.53 -4.94 -1.58
CA VAL A 458 -22.79 -4.92 -2.36
C VAL A 458 -22.90 -3.64 -3.19
N SER A 459 -23.39 -3.79 -4.43
CA SER A 459 -23.63 -2.67 -5.36
C SER A 459 -24.78 -1.77 -4.93
N ASP A 460 -25.78 -2.35 -4.25
CA ASP A 460 -27.02 -1.69 -3.90
C ASP A 460 -27.21 -1.66 -2.39
N HIS A 461 -27.71 -0.52 -1.89
CA HIS A 461 -28.02 -0.36 -0.48
C HIS A 461 -29.08 -1.38 -0.04
N VAL A 462 -28.78 -2.13 1.01
CA VAL A 462 -29.71 -3.08 1.62
C VAL A 462 -30.28 -2.43 2.88
N GLU A 463 -31.51 -1.93 2.80
CA GLU A 463 -32.15 -1.10 3.84
C GLU A 463 -32.14 -1.75 5.25
N SER A 464 -32.15 -3.09 5.31
CA SER A 464 -32.20 -3.83 6.57
C SER A 464 -30.84 -4.30 7.09
N LYS A 465 -29.71 -3.89 6.48
CA LYS A 465 -28.38 -4.37 6.84
C LYS A 465 -27.37 -3.24 6.98
N VAL A 466 -26.35 -3.46 7.81
CA VAL A 466 -25.17 -2.60 7.88
C VAL A 466 -24.34 -2.81 6.62
N GLU A 467 -24.12 -1.73 5.88
CA GLU A 467 -23.32 -1.75 4.65
C GLU A 467 -21.83 -1.66 4.97
N PHE A 468 -21.03 -2.62 4.51
CA PHE A 468 -19.58 -2.62 4.60
C PHE A 468 -19.02 -2.35 3.20
N SER A 469 -18.46 -1.16 3.01
CA SER A 469 -17.96 -0.69 1.72
C SER A 469 -16.48 -0.32 1.80
N PRO A 470 -15.69 -0.59 0.77
CA PRO A 470 -14.31 -0.10 0.69
C PRO A 470 -14.28 1.43 0.59
N PHE A 471 -13.19 2.02 1.03
CA PHE A 471 -12.90 3.43 0.88
C PHE A 471 -12.60 3.78 -0.57
N VAL A 472 -13.23 4.86 -1.05
CA VAL A 472 -13.00 5.45 -2.38
C VAL A 472 -12.72 6.93 -2.17
N GLY A 473 -11.61 7.42 -2.72
CA GLY A 473 -11.17 8.80 -2.58
C GLY A 473 -9.67 8.93 -2.41
N ILE A 474 -9.23 10.17 -2.25
CA ILE A 474 -7.84 10.53 -1.95
C ILE A 474 -7.46 9.96 -0.59
N SER A 475 -6.33 9.28 -0.58
CA SER A 475 -5.80 8.61 0.60
C SER A 475 -5.58 9.57 1.77
N PRO A 476 -5.85 9.14 3.02
CA PRO A 476 -5.60 9.94 4.21
C PRO A 476 -4.14 10.37 4.37
N TYR A 477 -3.18 9.58 3.85
CA TYR A 477 -1.76 9.94 3.82
C TYR A 477 -1.47 11.22 3.02
N ARG A 478 -2.32 11.52 2.03
CA ARG A 478 -2.18 12.67 1.13
C ARG A 478 -3.17 13.79 1.43
N PHE A 479 -3.88 13.70 2.55
CA PHE A 479 -4.94 14.65 2.88
C PHE A 479 -4.43 16.09 2.93
N HIS A 480 -3.31 16.33 3.60
CA HIS A 480 -2.68 17.65 3.66
C HIS A 480 -2.10 18.09 2.31
N ASP A 481 -1.51 17.16 1.54
CA ASP A 481 -0.90 17.46 0.23
C ASP A 481 -1.92 18.04 -0.75
N PHE A 482 -3.13 17.46 -0.78
CA PHE A 482 -4.15 17.84 -1.75
C PHE A 482 -5.10 18.94 -1.25
N PHE A 483 -5.51 18.91 0.02
CA PHE A 483 -6.57 19.79 0.53
C PHE A 483 -6.07 21.05 1.26
N LYS A 484 -4.76 21.19 1.49
CA LYS A 484 -4.20 22.46 1.95
C LYS A 484 -4.31 23.51 0.85
N HIS A 485 -4.99 24.62 1.17
CA HIS A 485 -5.19 25.71 0.23
C HIS A 485 -3.87 26.47 -0.05
N GLY A 486 -3.65 26.77 -1.33
CA GLY A 486 -2.64 27.72 -1.77
C GLY A 486 -3.19 29.14 -1.88
N LYS A 487 -2.50 30.00 -2.63
CA LYS A 487 -3.03 31.32 -3.00
C LYS A 487 -4.15 31.14 -4.03
N ILE A 488 -5.39 31.45 -3.65
CA ILE A 488 -6.59 31.29 -4.49
C ILE A 488 -7.17 32.62 -5.01
N LYS A 489 -6.66 33.74 -4.51
CA LYS A 489 -7.07 35.10 -4.88
C LYS A 489 -5.89 35.94 -5.34
N ASP A 490 -6.14 36.85 -6.28
CA ASP A 490 -5.19 37.88 -6.69
C ASP A 490 -5.10 39.00 -5.62
N GLU A 491 -4.25 39.99 -5.89
CA GLU A 491 -4.05 41.15 -5.00
C GLU A 491 -5.28 42.07 -4.92
N HIS A 492 -6.23 41.95 -5.84
CA HIS A 492 -7.47 42.69 -5.88
C HIS A 492 -8.65 41.92 -5.25
N GLY A 493 -8.41 40.70 -4.77
CA GLY A 493 -9.43 39.85 -4.15
C GLY A 493 -10.27 39.03 -5.14
N ASN A 494 -9.93 39.02 -6.43
CA ASN A 494 -10.61 38.17 -7.40
C ASN A 494 -10.05 36.74 -7.38
N ASN A 495 -10.90 35.78 -7.73
CA ASN A 495 -10.49 34.39 -7.87
C ASN A 495 -9.44 34.21 -8.98
N ILE A 496 -8.35 33.52 -8.66
CA ILE A 496 -7.37 33.11 -9.67
C ILE A 496 -8.02 32.05 -10.56
N LYS A 497 -8.04 32.29 -11.87
CA LYS A 497 -8.58 31.33 -12.85
C LYS A 497 -7.62 30.18 -13.03
N TRP A 498 -8.02 28.99 -12.61
CA TRP A 498 -7.30 27.75 -12.89
C TRP A 498 -7.59 27.28 -14.31
N ARG A 499 -6.55 26.84 -15.03
CA ARG A 499 -6.63 26.28 -16.39
C ARG A 499 -5.81 25.02 -16.46
N ALA A 500 -6.42 23.90 -16.83
CA ALA A 500 -5.79 22.58 -16.77
C ALA A 500 -4.44 22.52 -17.51
N ASN A 501 -4.41 22.98 -18.76
CA ASN A 501 -3.25 22.95 -19.65
C ASN A 501 -2.13 23.97 -19.32
N GLU A 502 -2.38 24.93 -18.44
CA GLU A 502 -1.39 25.93 -17.99
C GLU A 502 -0.90 25.65 -16.56
N SER A 503 -1.54 24.70 -15.87
CA SER A 503 -1.27 24.43 -14.47
C SER A 503 -0.03 23.57 -14.29
N LYS A 504 0.64 23.77 -13.15
CA LYS A 504 1.82 23.00 -12.75
C LYS A 504 1.43 22.00 -11.67
N PRO A 505 1.99 20.79 -11.66
CA PRO A 505 1.74 19.85 -10.58
C PRO A 505 2.31 20.39 -9.27
N LYS A 506 1.65 20.06 -8.15
CA LYS A 506 2.08 20.33 -6.77
C LYS A 506 3.22 19.38 -6.35
N ILE A 507 4.22 19.22 -7.20
CA ILE A 507 5.38 18.36 -7.02
C ILE A 507 6.61 19.25 -6.90
N LYS A 508 7.45 19.01 -5.90
CA LYS A 508 8.65 19.80 -5.64
C LYS A 508 9.89 18.97 -5.95
N ILE A 509 10.27 18.95 -7.23
CA ILE A 509 11.58 18.46 -7.65
C ILE A 509 12.49 19.66 -7.87
N TYR A 510 13.61 19.69 -7.13
CA TYR A 510 14.68 20.66 -7.31
C TYR A 510 15.83 19.95 -7.98
N ASN A 511 16.36 20.53 -9.06
CA ASN A 511 17.35 19.89 -9.91
C ASN A 511 16.91 18.51 -10.42
N ALA A 512 16.48 18.45 -11.67
CA ALA A 512 15.93 17.23 -12.24
C ALA A 512 16.96 16.09 -12.43
N ALA A 513 18.24 16.32 -12.11
CA ALA A 513 19.23 15.24 -11.95
C ALA A 513 18.95 14.35 -10.72
N SER A 514 18.18 14.79 -9.72
CA SER A 514 18.06 14.08 -8.44
C SER A 514 17.56 12.63 -8.57
N TYR A 515 16.43 12.38 -9.23
CA TYR A 515 15.96 11.00 -9.43
C TYR A 515 16.68 10.29 -10.58
N THR A 516 17.14 10.99 -11.63
CA THR A 516 17.87 10.32 -12.72
C THR A 516 19.23 9.80 -12.27
N GLU A 517 19.88 10.43 -11.29
CA GLU A 517 21.07 9.88 -10.63
C GLU A 517 20.72 8.64 -9.77
N HIS A 518 19.63 8.68 -8.99
CA HIS A 518 19.15 7.48 -8.27
C HIS A 518 18.86 6.32 -9.22
N GLU A 519 18.27 6.60 -10.39
CA GLU A 519 18.03 5.58 -11.40
C GLU A 519 19.32 4.98 -11.96
N LYS A 520 20.41 5.74 -12.10
CA LYS A 520 21.73 5.21 -12.49
C LYS A 520 22.26 4.23 -11.44
N ASP A 521 22.16 4.60 -10.16
CA ASP A 521 22.55 3.74 -9.05
C ASP A 521 21.72 2.45 -9.03
N VAL A 522 20.42 2.54 -9.32
CA VAL A 522 19.52 1.38 -9.49
C VAL A 522 19.96 0.47 -10.63
N VAL A 523 20.31 1.04 -11.79
CA VAL A 523 20.80 0.26 -12.94
C VAL A 523 22.12 -0.43 -12.61
N ARG A 524 23.03 0.23 -11.90
CA ARG A 524 24.28 -0.39 -11.42
C ARG A 524 23.97 -1.56 -10.47
N LEU A 525 23.13 -1.31 -9.47
CA LEU A 525 22.73 -2.30 -8.46
C LEU A 525 22.11 -3.55 -9.10
N ILE A 526 21.12 -3.40 -9.98
CA ILE A 526 20.46 -4.57 -10.58
C ILE A 526 21.42 -5.33 -11.50
N SER A 527 22.36 -4.64 -12.16
CA SER A 527 23.39 -5.28 -12.99
C SER A 527 24.37 -6.11 -12.16
N GLU A 528 24.78 -5.60 -10.99
CA GLU A 528 25.64 -6.31 -10.03
C GLU A 528 24.93 -7.56 -9.51
N VAL A 529 23.69 -7.43 -9.04
CA VAL A 529 22.88 -8.55 -8.52
C VAL A 529 22.67 -9.64 -9.58
N ILE A 530 22.38 -9.26 -10.83
CA ILE A 530 22.28 -10.22 -11.94
C ILE A 530 23.61 -10.91 -12.20
N SER A 531 24.72 -10.18 -12.20
CA SER A 531 26.06 -10.76 -12.41
C SER A 531 26.43 -11.75 -11.31
N GLU A 532 26.11 -11.45 -10.05
CA GLU A 532 26.33 -12.37 -8.92
C GLU A 532 25.51 -13.65 -9.06
N TYR A 533 24.24 -13.55 -9.46
CA TYR A 533 23.40 -14.71 -9.73
C TYR A 533 23.99 -15.59 -10.84
N GLU A 534 24.45 -14.99 -11.94
CA GLU A 534 25.08 -15.71 -13.05
C GLU A 534 26.37 -16.42 -12.61
N LYS A 535 27.22 -15.77 -11.81
CA LYS A 535 28.44 -16.36 -11.26
C LYS A 535 28.14 -17.57 -10.38
N LYS A 536 27.20 -17.46 -9.43
CA LYS A 536 26.80 -18.58 -8.55
C LYS A 536 26.32 -19.79 -9.36
N ASN A 537 25.45 -19.56 -10.35
CA ASN A 537 24.91 -20.65 -11.18
C ASN A 537 25.89 -21.23 -12.21
N SER A 538 26.99 -20.53 -12.51
CA SER A 538 28.07 -21.05 -13.35
C SER A 538 29.03 -21.96 -12.58
N MET A 539 29.22 -21.72 -11.27
CA MET A 539 30.05 -22.55 -10.40
C MET A 539 29.39 -23.87 -10.00
N ASP A 540 28.07 -23.90 -9.87
CA ASP A 540 27.31 -25.14 -9.57
C ASP A 540 27.19 -26.12 -10.75
N LYS A 541 27.71 -25.75 -11.94
CA LYS A 541 27.67 -26.57 -13.16
C LYS A 541 29.04 -27.11 -13.60
N GLY A 542 30.11 -26.79 -12.85
CA GLY A 542 31.46 -27.33 -13.04
C GLY A 542 31.83 -28.24 -11.89
#